data_AF-A0A3L7X1N2-F1
#
_entry.id   AF-A0A3L7X1N2-F1
#
_cell.length_a   1.000
_cell.length_b   1.000
_cell.length_c   1.000
_cell.angle_alpha   90.00
_cell.angle_beta   90.00
_cell.angle_gamma   90.00
#
_symmetry.space_group_name_H-M   'P 1'
#
loop_
_entity.id
_entity.type
_entity.pdbx_description
1 polymer ?
#
loop_
_entity_poly.entity_id
_entity_poly.type
_entity_poly.pdbx_seq_one_letter_code
_entity_poly.pdbx_strand_id
1 'polypeptide(L)' 'MPDSVPDPAANPPGSTPETAISREAARVLLLDAQDRVLLIRAEWDGQSRWFTPGGGLEPG' A
#
# COMPACT_ATOMS: atom_id res chain seq x y z
N MET A 1 13.73 -39.99 10.55
CA MET A 1 13.53 -38.59 10.93
C MET A 1 12.67 -37.96 9.86
N PRO A 2 11.49 -37.37 10.14
CA PRO A 2 10.80 -36.60 9.13
C PRO A 2 11.53 -35.26 8.92
N ASP A 3 11.70 -34.88 7.65
CA ASP A 3 12.31 -33.63 7.21
C ASP A 3 11.52 -32.42 7.74
N SER A 4 12.22 -31.46 8.35
CA SER A 4 11.64 -30.18 8.76
C SER A 4 11.27 -29.37 7.52
N VAL A 5 9.98 -29.11 7.32
CA VAL A 5 9.48 -28.16 6.32
C VAL A 5 9.96 -26.75 6.70
N PRO A 6 10.65 -26.00 5.81
CA PRO A 6 11.07 -24.65 6.12
C PRO A 6 9.85 -23.72 6.27
N ASP A 7 9.90 -22.86 7.28
CA ASP A 7 8.88 -21.85 7.57
C ASP A 7 8.76 -20.83 6.41
N PRO A 8 7.60 -20.70 5.75
CA PRO A 8 7.41 -19.73 4.66
C PRO A 8 7.50 -18.27 5.11
N ALA A 9 7.61 -17.99 6.41
CA ALA A 9 7.73 -16.65 6.96
C ALA A 9 9.18 -16.18 7.21
N ALA A 10 10.20 -16.96 6.82
CA ALA A 10 11.59 -16.55 6.99
C ALA A 10 11.93 -15.39 6.04
N ASN A 11 11.79 -14.16 6.53
CA ASN A 11 12.28 -12.96 5.86
C ASN A 11 13.78 -13.09 5.56
N PRO A 12 14.25 -12.74 4.34
CA PRO A 12 15.65 -12.87 3.99
C PRO A 12 16.53 -11.92 4.82
N PRO A 13 17.73 -12.37 5.24
CA PRO A 13 18.67 -11.56 6.02
C PRO A 13 19.10 -10.34 5.20
N GLY A 14 18.79 -9.14 5.73
CA GLY A 14 18.93 -7.85 5.05
C GLY A 14 17.68 -6.97 5.13
N SER A 15 16.54 -7.54 5.54
CA SER A 15 15.34 -6.80 5.90
C SER A 15 15.37 -6.44 7.39
N THR A 16 16.00 -5.31 7.74
CA THR A 16 15.58 -4.62 8.96
C THR A 16 14.07 -4.43 8.85
N PRO A 17 13.26 -4.72 9.89
CA PRO A 17 11.89 -4.25 9.90
C PRO A 17 11.99 -2.73 9.83
N GLU A 18 11.86 -2.18 8.63
CA GLU A 18 11.59 -0.78 8.42
C GLU A 18 10.25 -0.59 9.11
N THR A 19 10.29 -0.17 10.37
CA THR A 19 9.12 -0.08 11.23
C THR A 19 8.12 0.80 10.51
N ALA A 20 7.08 0.19 9.94
CA ALA A 20 6.09 0.92 9.18
C ALA A 20 5.48 1.98 10.09
N ILE A 21 5.68 3.25 9.73
CA ILE A 21 5.14 4.37 10.49
C ILE A 21 3.65 4.45 10.18
N SER A 22 2.81 4.16 11.18
CA SER A 22 1.37 4.41 11.07
C SER A 22 1.13 5.91 10.97
N ARG A 23 0.44 6.34 9.92
CA ARG A 23 0.04 7.73 9.72
C ARG A 23 -1.46 7.79 9.44
N GLU A 24 -2.12 8.78 10.01
CA GLU A 24 -3.49 9.06 9.62
C GLU A 24 -3.51 9.58 8.18
N ALA A 25 -4.49 9.12 7.43
CA ALA A 25 -4.63 9.45 6.02
C ALA A 25 -6.11 9.44 5.64
N ALA A 26 -6.47 10.33 4.71
CA ALA A 26 -7.79 10.34 4.10
C ALA A 26 -7.70 10.02 2.61
N ARG A 27 -8.78 9.44 2.07
CA ARG A 27 -8.97 9.19 0.64
C ARG A 27 -10.26 9.85 0.19
N VAL A 28 -10.27 10.36 -1.03
CA VAL A 28 -11.41 11.05 -1.64
C VAL A 28 -12.00 10.18 -2.75
N LEU A 29 -13.30 9.92 -2.65
CA LEU A 29 -14.09 9.38 -3.75
C LEU A 29 -14.78 10.55 -4.46
N LEU A 30 -14.14 11.05 -5.51
CA LEU A 30 -14.72 12.09 -6.34
C LEU A 30 -15.52 11.44 -7.47
N LEU A 31 -16.82 11.74 -7.50
CA LEU A 31 -17.77 11.29 -8.51
C LEU A 31 -18.04 12.42 -9.50
N ASP A 32 -18.23 12.07 -10.77
CA ASP A 32 -18.84 12.97 -11.75
C ASP A 32 -20.34 12.70 -11.91
N ALA A 33 -21.01 13.46 -12.79
CA ALA A 33 -22.45 13.33 -13.04
C ALA A 33 -22.84 12.00 -13.72
N GLN A 34 -21.86 11.16 -14.08
CA GLN A 34 -22.05 9.85 -14.70
C GLN A 34 -21.63 8.71 -13.74
N ASP A 35 -21.53 8.99 -12.44
CA ASP A 35 -21.14 8.03 -11.40
C ASP A 35 -19.74 7.41 -11.60
N ARG A 36 -18.83 8.10 -12.31
CA ARG A 36 -17.45 7.64 -12.48
C ARG A 36 -16.56 8.20 -11.37
N VAL A 37 -15.57 7.42 -10.95
CA VAL A 37 -14.62 7.80 -9.90
C VAL A 37 -13.30 8.29 -10.50
N LEU A 38 -12.79 9.42 -10.00
CA LEU A 38 -11.44 9.88 -10.31
C LEU A 38 -10.38 8.96 -9.66
N LEU A 39 -9.47 8.42 -10.47
CA LEU A 39 -8.32 7.64 -10.02
C LEU A 39 -7.02 8.21 -10.58
N ILE A 40 -5.94 8.07 -9.81
CA ILE A 40 -4.57 8.42 -10.22
C ILE A 40 -3.84 7.12 -10.58
N ARG A 41 -3.20 7.09 -11.75
CA ARG A 41 -2.29 6.01 -12.14
C ARG A 41 -0.86 6.38 -11.77
N ALA A 42 -0.14 5.46 -11.15
CA ALA A 42 1.30 5.53 -11.01
C ALA A 42 1.96 4.19 -11.34
N GLU A 43 3.21 4.24 -11.75
CA GLU A 43 4.06 3.06 -11.87
C GLU A 43 4.78 2.85 -10.52
N TRP A 44 4.55 1.70 -9.90
CA TRP A 44 5.16 1.31 -8.64
C TRP A 44 5.71 -0.11 -8.77
N ASP A 45 7.00 -0.29 -8.50
CA ASP A 45 7.68 -1.61 -8.58
C ASP A 45 7.44 -2.29 -9.94
N GLY A 46 7.60 -1.51 -11.02
CA GLY A 46 7.41 -1.97 -12.40
C GLY A 46 5.96 -2.28 -12.78
N GLN A 47 4.98 -1.99 -11.92
CA GLN A 47 3.57 -2.26 -12.18
C GLN A 47 2.72 -0.99 -12.14
N SER A 48 1.81 -0.87 -13.09
CA SER A 48 0.81 0.19 -13.09
C SER A 48 -0.23 -0.06 -12.02
N ARG A 49 -0.40 0.89 -11.10
CA ARG A 49 -1.42 0.84 -10.03
C ARG A 49 -2.33 2.06 -10.11
N TRP A 50 -3.61 1.83 -9.80
CA TRP A 50 -4.61 2.89 -9.68
C TRP A 50 -4.99 3.08 -8.22
N PHE A 51 -5.12 4.33 -7.79
CA PHE A 51 -5.53 4.68 -6.43
C PHE A 51 -6.38 5.94 -6.40
N THR A 52 -7.17 6.08 -5.33
CA THR A 52 -7.97 7.27 -5.08
C THR A 52 -7.08 8.44 -4.63
N PRO A 53 -7.41 9.68 -5.02
CA PRO A 53 -6.76 10.86 -4.48
C PRO A 53 -6.83 10.91 -2.95
N GLY A 54 -5.85 11.55 -2.32
CA GLY A 54 -5.77 11.64 -0.86
C GLY A 54 -4.35 11.88 -0.37
N GLY A 55 -4.17 11.86 0.94
CA GLY A 55 -2.90 12.22 1.57
C GLY A 55 -2.87 11.92 3.06
N GLY A 56 -1.73 12.20 3.69
CA GLY A 56 -1.65 12.24 5.16
C GLY A 56 -2.49 13.38 5.71
N LEU A 57 -2.96 13.23 6.93
CA LEU A 57 -3.61 14.32 7.66
C LEU A 57 -2.55 15.13 8.41
N GLU A 58 -2.66 16.46 8.33
CA GLU A 58 -1.88 17.38 9.15
C GLU A 58 -2.58 17.58 10.52
N PRO A 59 -1.84 17.91 11.59
CA PRO A 59 -2.43 18.34 12.85
C PRO A 59 -3.36 19.54 12.67
N GLY A 60 -4.48 19.54 13.40
CA GLY A 60 -5.53 20.57 13.33
C GLY A 60 -5.13 21.93 13.87
#